data_AF-A0A7H4MNT9-F1
#
_entry.id   AF-A0A7H4MNT9-F1
#
_cell.length_a   1.000
_cell.length_b   1.000
_cell.length_c   1.000
_cell.angle_alpha   90.00
_cell.angle_beta   90.00
_cell.angle_gamma   90.00
#
_symmetry.space_group_name_H-M   'P 1'
#
loop_
_entity.id
_entity.type
_entity.pdbx_description
1 polymer ?
#
loop_
_entity_poly.entity_id
_entity_poly.type
_entity_poly.pdbx_seq_one_letter_code
_entity_poly.pdbx_strand_id
1 'polypeptide(L)' 'MSKEDDIRLDQKVRAAWMYYIAGQNQSEIASQLGTSRPVVQRLIAAAKEEG' A
#
# COMPACT_ATOMS: atom_id res chain seq x y z
N MET A 1 4.43 4.91 18.64
CA MET A 1 4.75 4.67 17.22
C MET A 1 5.98 5.45 16.86
N SER A 2 6.91 4.81 16.16
CA SER A 2 8.03 5.50 15.52
C SER A 2 7.53 6.20 14.25
N LYS A 3 8.22 7.26 13.81
CA LYS A 3 7.86 7.99 12.57
C LYS A 3 7.81 7.10 11.33
N GLU A 4 8.59 6.02 11.35
CA GLU A 4 8.63 4.99 10.31
C GLU A 4 7.36 4.10 10.28
N ASP A 5 6.76 3.84 11.45
CA ASP A 5 5.51 3.07 11.54
C ASP A 5 4.35 3.84 10.90
N ASP A 6 4.29 5.16 11.16
CA ASP A 6 3.27 6.04 10.59
C ASP A 6 3.37 6.13 9.06
N ILE A 7 4.60 6.22 8.52
CA ILE A 7 4.84 6.21 7.07
C ILE A 7 4.40 4.87 6.46
N ARG A 8 4.72 3.76 7.13
CA ARG A 8 4.35 2.42 6.65
C ARG A 8 2.84 2.21 6.70
N LEU A 9 2.17 2.72 7.74
CA LEU A 9 0.72 2.71 7.87
C LEU A 9 0.06 3.56 6.78
N ASP A 10 0.57 4.76 6.51
CA ASP A 10 0.09 5.62 5.42
C ASP A 10 0.24 4.94 4.05
N GLN A 11 1.41 4.36 3.75
CA GLN A 11 1.63 3.60 2.52
C GLN A 11 0.68 2.41 2.37
N LYS A 12 0.39 1.72 3.47
CA LYS A 12 -0.55 0.60 3.52
C LYS A 12 -1.97 1.04 3.18
N VAL A 13 -2.45 2.10 3.83
CA VAL A 13 -3.80 2.67 3.59
C VAL A 13 -3.93 3.17 2.14
N ARG A 14 -2.91 3.87 1.63
CA ARG A 14 -2.91 4.36 0.24
C ARG A 14 -2.93 3.22 -0.77
N ALA A 15 -2.08 2.20 -0.58
CA ALA A 15 -2.05 1.04 -1.47
C ALA A 15 -3.40 0.30 -1.50
N ALA A 16 -4.05 0.15 -0.33
CA ALA A 16 -5.38 -0.46 -0.25
C ALA A 16 -6.45 0.37 -0.95
N TRP A 17 -6.50 1.69 -0.73
CA TRP A 17 -7.46 2.57 -1.39
C TRP A 17 -7.27 2.55 -2.92
N MET A 18 -6.03 2.64 -3.40
CA MET A 18 -5.73 2.59 -4.83
C MET A 18 -6.17 1.28 -5.49
N TYR A 19 -6.00 0.15 -4.79
CA TYR A 19 -6.39 -1.16 -5.31
C TYR A 19 -7.91 -1.39 -5.27
N TYR A 20 -8.55 -1.18 -4.11
CA TYR A 20 -9.95 -1.52 -3.91
C TYR A 20 -10.93 -0.44 -4.41
N ILE A 21 -10.56 0.83 -4.28
CA ILE A 21 -11.44 1.97 -4.62
C ILE A 21 -11.08 2.55 -5.97
N ALA A 22 -9.79 2.82 -6.23
CA ALA A 22 -9.37 3.41 -7.50
C ALA A 22 -9.20 2.38 -8.64
N GLY A 23 -9.28 1.07 -8.34
CA GLY A 23 -9.19 0.00 -9.34
C GLY A 23 -7.82 -0.12 -10.03
N GLN A 24 -6.77 0.44 -9.43
CA GLN A 24 -5.42 0.40 -9.99
C GLN A 24 -4.79 -0.97 -9.77
N ASN A 25 -3.97 -1.41 -10.72
CA ASN A 25 -3.20 -2.63 -10.56
C ASN A 25 -1.91 -2.38 -9.75
N GLN A 26 -1.31 -3.44 -9.21
CA GLN A 26 -0.16 -3.33 -8.30
C GLN A 26 1.07 -2.68 -8.93
N SER A 27 1.23 -2.74 -10.25
CA SER A 27 2.35 -2.09 -10.95
C SER A 27 2.18 -0.57 -10.98
N GLU A 28 0.96 -0.10 -11.27
CA GLU A 28 0.61 1.33 -11.28
C GLU A 28 0.78 1.95 -9.88
N ILE A 29 0.34 1.22 -8.86
CA ILE A 29 0.49 1.62 -7.46
C ILE A 29 1.96 1.68 -7.06
N ALA A 30 2.76 0.72 -7.52
CA ALA A 30 4.20 0.69 -7.23
C ALA A 30 4.91 1.92 -7.80
N SER A 31 4.59 2.30 -9.05
CA SER A 31 5.09 3.53 -9.66
C SER A 31 4.63 4.78 -8.90
N GLN A 32 3.39 4.85 -8.44
CA GLN A 32 2.86 6.00 -7.70
C GLN A 32 3.43 6.14 -6.28
N LEU A 33 3.64 5.03 -5.59
CA LEU A 33 4.21 5.01 -4.24
C LEU A 33 5.74 5.06 -4.23
N GLY A 34 6.39 5.11 -5.41
CA GLY A 34 7.85 5.11 -5.53
C GLY A 34 8.49 3.84 -4.95
N THR A 35 7.81 2.69 -5.10
CA THR A 35 8.25 1.41 -4.54
C THR A 35 8.13 0.28 -5.57
N SER A 36 8.39 -0.96 -5.14
CA SER A 36 8.31 -2.13 -6.01
C SER A 36 6.96 -2.83 -5.90
N ARG A 37 6.55 -3.51 -6.98
CA ARG A 37 5.31 -4.30 -7.01
C ARG A 37 5.21 -5.34 -5.87
N PRO A 38 6.28 -6.09 -5.50
CA PRO A 38 6.22 -6.99 -4.35
C PRO A 38 5.99 -6.28 -3.01
N VAL A 39 6.49 -5.04 -2.85
CA VAL A 39 6.22 -4.24 -1.65
C VAL A 39 4.76 -3.84 -1.61
N VAL A 40 4.19 -3.37 -2.73
CA VAL A 40 2.76 -3.07 -2.83
C VAL A 40 1.89 -4.28 -2.49
N GLN A 41 2.24 -5.46 -3.00
CA GLN A 41 1.50 -6.69 -2.68
C GLN A 41 1.49 -6.96 -1.17
N ARG A 42 2.62 -6.79 -0.48
CA ARG A 42 2.70 -6.95 0.98
C ARG A 42 1.90 -5.88 1.72
N LEU A 43 1.92 -4.63 1.25
CA LEU A 43 1.13 -3.54 1.82
C LEU A 43 -0.37 -3.84 1.71
N ILE A 44 -0.86 -4.24 0.55
CA ILE A 44 -2.28 -4.59 0.36
C ILE A 44 -2.67 -5.80 1.22
N ALA A 45 -1.82 -6.83 1.29
CA ALA A 45 -2.06 -8.00 2.14
C ALA A 45 -2.16 -7.61 3.63
N ALA A 46 -1.21 -6.82 4.12
CA ALA A 46 -1.23 -6.33 5.50
C ALA A 46 -2.46 -5.44 5.78
N ALA A 47 -2.88 -4.62 4.80
CA ALA A 47 -4.09 -3.81 4.94
C ALA A 47 -5.35 -4.65 5.08
N LYS A 48 -5.39 -5.80 4.39
CA LYS A 48 -6.50 -6.75 4.44
C LYS A 48 -6.53 -7.53 5.76
N GLU A 49 -5.38 -7.84 6.35
CA GLU A 49 -5.30 -8.54 7.64
C GLU A 49 -5.68 -7.65 8.82
N GLU A 50 -5.53 -6.33 8.68
CA GLU A 50 -5.85 -5.34 9.72
C GLU A 50 -7.26 -4.73 9.62
N GLY A 51 -8.05 -5.11 8.60
CA GLY A 51 -9.44 -4.65 8.40
C GLY A 51 -10.46 -5.76 8.63
#